data_AF-A0A150L3J0-F1
#
_entry.id   AF-A0A150L3J0-F1
#
_cell.length_a   1.000
_cell.length_b   1.000
_cell.length_c   1.000
_cell.angle_alpha   90.00
_cell.angle_beta   90.00
_cell.angle_gamma   90.00
#
_symmetry.space_group_name_H-M   'P 1'
#
loop_
_entity.id
_entity.type
_entity.pdbx_description
1 polymer ?
#
loop_
_entity_poly.entity_id
_entity_poly.type
_entity_poly.pdbx_seq_one_letter_code
_entity_poly.pdbx_strand_id
1 'polypeptide(L)' 'MFNLLEFEEGWDKYHIDGTPTIVHYENGKEAKRIDGYHEKAVFQDWFSSLPHHKK' A
#
# COMPACT_ATOMS: atom_id res chain seq x y z
N MET A 1 -7.95 -5.11 2.08
CA MET A 1 -7.88 -4.93 0.62
C MET A 1 -9.00 -3.96 0.23
N PHE A 2 -8.73 -3.03 -0.68
CA PHE A 2 -9.71 -2.05 -1.15
C PHE A 2 -10.05 -2.34 -2.61
N ASN A 3 -11.33 -2.38 -2.96
CA ASN A 3 -11.78 -2.75 -4.31
C ASN A 3 -11.99 -1.51 -5.18
N LEU A 4 -11.04 -1.26 -6.07
CA LEU A 4 -11.07 -0.09 -6.98
C LEU A 4 -12.12 -0.21 -8.11
N LEU A 5 -12.68 -1.40 -8.34
CA LEU A 5 -13.74 -1.60 -9.34
C LEU A 5 -15.14 -1.38 -8.74
N GLU A 6 -15.26 -1.42 -7.41
CA GLU A 6 -16.51 -1.14 -6.70
C GLU A 6 -16.56 0.30 -6.19
N PHE A 7 -15.39 0.86 -5.83
CA PHE A 7 -15.23 2.22 -5.33
C PHE A 7 -14.24 2.98 -6.23
N GLU A 8 -14.72 3.43 -7.40
CA GLU A 8 -13.89 4.06 -8.44
C GLU A 8 -13.21 5.36 -7.96
N GLU A 9 -13.80 6.09 -7.02
CA GLU A 9 -13.19 7.29 -6.43
C GLU A 9 -11.87 6.98 -5.71
N GLY A 10 -11.62 5.70 -5.38
CA GLY A 10 -10.38 5.25 -4.76
C GLY A 10 -9.14 5.48 -5.63
N TRP A 11 -9.28 5.49 -6.97
CA TRP A 11 -8.18 5.79 -7.88
C TRP A 11 -7.61 7.18 -7.61
N ASP A 12 -8.47 8.20 -7.64
CA ASP A 12 -8.08 9.59 -7.41
C ASP A 12 -7.76 9.85 -5.93
N LYS A 13 -8.58 9.33 -5.01
CA LYS A 13 -8.47 9.59 -3.56
C LYS A 13 -7.15 9.12 -2.97
N TYR A 14 -6.64 7.98 -3.44
CA TYR A 14 -5.41 7.38 -2.93
C TYR A 14 -4.25 7.48 -3.92
N HIS A 15 -4.42 8.24 -5.01
CA HIS A 15 -3.43 8.42 -6.07
C HIS A 15 -2.87 7.07 -6.54
N ILE A 16 -3.76 6.18 -6.98
CA ILE A 16 -3.38 4.88 -7.54
C ILE A 16 -3.25 5.07 -9.05
N ASP A 17 -2.10 4.73 -9.61
CA ASP A 17 -1.89 4.75 -11.07
C ASP A 17 -2.03 3.36 -11.70
N GLY A 18 -1.93 2.29 -10.90
CA GLY A 18 -2.02 0.92 -11.37
C GLY A 18 -2.11 -0.10 -10.24
N THR A 19 -2.43 -1.35 -10.61
CA THR A 19 -2.49 -2.48 -9.68
C THR A 19 -1.42 -3.54 -10.02
N PRO A 20 -0.88 -4.26 -9.02
CA PRO A 20 -1.12 -4.11 -7.58
C PRO A 20 -0.41 -2.86 -7.02
N THR A 21 -0.98 -2.27 -5.96
CA THR A 21 -0.37 -1.17 -5.19
C THR A 21 -0.65 -1.41 -3.70
N ILE A 22 0.36 -1.29 -2.86
CA ILE A 22 0.25 -1.45 -1.40
C ILE A 22 0.68 -0.13 -0.74
N VAL A 23 -0.19 0.42 0.11
CA VAL A 23 0.04 1.67 0.83
C VAL A 23 -0.09 1.42 2.34
N HIS A 24 0.92 1.85 3.10
CA HIS A 24 0.96 1.81 4.56
C HIS A 24 0.64 3.19 5.12
N TYR A 25 -0.32 3.25 6.03
CA TYR A 25 -0.73 4.48 6.71
C TYR A 25 -0.44 4.40 8.20
N GLU A 26 0.06 5.50 8.77
CA GLU A 26 0.26 5.68 10.21
C GLU A 26 -0.46 6.93 10.68
N ASN A 27 -1.33 6.77 11.68
CA ASN A 27 -2.15 7.88 12.21
C ASN A 27 -2.90 8.66 11.11
N GLY A 28 -3.39 7.95 10.10
CA GLY A 28 -4.13 8.53 8.98
C GLY A 28 -3.26 9.22 7.91
N LYS A 29 -1.93 9.17 8.01
CA LYS A 29 -1.00 9.71 7.00
C LYS A 29 -0.29 8.58 6.27
N GLU A 30 -0.13 8.71 4.96
CA GLU A 30 0.65 7.77 4.17
C GLU A 30 2.12 7.80 4.62
N ALA A 31 2.63 6.66 5.06
CA ALA A 31 3.99 6.50 5.56
C ALA A 31 4.89 5.79 4.56
N LYS A 32 4.34 4.85 3.77
CA LYS A 32 5.10 4.09 2.77
C LYS A 32 4.19 3.52 1.68
N ARG A 33 4.76 3.33 0.48
CA ARG A 33 4.09 2.75 -0.69
C ARG A 33 5.00 1.75 -1.41
N ILE A 34 4.40 0.80 -2.12
CA ILE A 34 5.05 0.00 -3.16
C ILE A 34 4.03 -0.25 -4.29
N ASP A 35 4.39 0.19 -5.48
CA ASP A 35 3.56 0.11 -6.68
C ASP A 35 4.08 -1.00 -7.61
N GLY A 36 3.15 -1.67 -8.28
CA GLY A 36 3.42 -2.71 -9.27
C GLY A 36 3.81 -4.07 -8.68
N TYR A 37 4.07 -5.01 -9.59
CA TYR A 37 4.56 -6.32 -9.23
C TYR A 37 6.04 -6.27 -8.83
N HIS A 38 6.39 -7.02 -7.79
CA HIS A 38 7.76 -7.26 -7.35
C HIS A 38 7.97 -8.73 -6.97
N GLU A 39 9.22 -9.15 -6.90
CA GLU A 39 9.57 -10.48 -6.41
C GLU A 39 9.24 -10.65 -4.93
N LYS A 40 8.98 -11.89 -4.50
CA LYS A 40 8.59 -12.23 -3.11
C LYS A 40 9.52 -11.60 -2.07
N ALA A 41 10.83 -11.66 -2.30
CA ALA A 41 11.83 -11.14 -1.37
C ALA A 41 11.66 -9.62 -1.15
N VAL A 42 11.36 -8.87 -2.21
CA VAL A 42 11.14 -7.42 -2.13
C VAL A 42 9.94 -7.10 -1.26
N PHE A 43 8.84 -7.85 -1.40
CA PHE A 43 7.68 -7.67 -0.53
C PHE A 43 8.00 -8.03 0.92
N GLN A 44 8.74 -9.11 1.17
CA GLN A 44 9.14 -9.50 2.53
C GLN A 44 9.99 -8.43 3.21
N ASP A 45 10.96 -7.86 2.49
CA ASP A 45 11.79 -6.78 2.99
C ASP A 45 10.96 -5.51 3.23
N TRP A 46 10.04 -5.18 2.30
CA TRP A 46 9.15 -4.04 2.44
C TRP A 46 8.29 -4.15 3.70
N PHE A 47 7.63 -5.30 3.94
CA PHE A 47 6.82 -5.52 5.15
C PHE A 47 7.67 -5.51 6.42
N SER A 48 8.86 -6.11 6.41
CA SER A 48 9.75 -6.17 7.58
C SER A 48 10.29 -4.79 7.98
N SER A 49 10.40 -3.88 7.00
CA SER A 49 10.85 -2.50 7.24
C SER A 49 9.78 -1.58 7.85
N LEU A 50 8.52 -2.03 7.93
CA LEU A 50 7.46 -1.23 8.52
C LEU A 50 7.65 -1.13 10.05
N PRO A 51 7.33 0.01 10.67
CA PRO A 51 7.42 0.18 12.11
C PRO A 51 6.61 -0.89 12.84
N HIS A 52 7.24 -1.57 13.78
CA HIS A 52 6.54 -2.46 14.70
C HIS A 52 5.84 -1.61 15.74
N HIS A 53 4.55 -1.37 15.57
CA HIS A 53 3.71 -0.87 16.66
C HIS A 53 3.75 -1.90 17.80
N LYS A 54 4.50 -1.60 18.88
CA LYS A 54 4.31 -2.31 20.14
C LYS A 54 2.89 -1.98 20.60
N LYS A 55 2.06 -3.02 20.72
CA LYS A 55 0.77 -2.92 21.40
C LYS A 55 0.96 -2.53 22.85
#